data_AF-A0A6P0IAC0-F1
#
_entry.id   AF-A0A6P0IAC0-F1
#
_cell.length_a   1.000
_cell.length_b   1.000
_cell.length_c   1.000
_cell.angle_alpha   90.00
_cell.angle_beta   90.00
_cell.angle_gamma   90.00
#
_symmetry.space_group_name_H-M   'P 1'
#
loop_
_entity.id
_entity.type
_entity.pdbx_description
1 polymer ?
#
loop_
_entity_poly.entity_id
_entity_poly.type
_entity_poly.pdbx_seq_one_letter_code
_entity_poly.pdbx_strand_id
1 'polypeptide(L)'
;MSSREYPLPTYTLATREELLGLDLRSLALFRVGLALIIIVDLIERFGDLKAHYTDFGVLPRAVLIEKFLNSSVWSLHLFSGNILFQGILFVVAFICALALLVGYRTRLFTILSWVLLASLHSRNQMILNAGDAELRLLLFWAIFLPLGAYYSVDSALNSESKLLPKSIISGGTIALTLQICFVYWFTAMLKSDPIWWEEGSAVYYALNIDQLATPLSSFMLQFPKLLVFANFATLWIELLAPFLLFVPIKNSFFRCLTVFIFIGLHIGFRLGLVLGLFPYA
;
A
#
# COMPACT_ATOMS: atom_id res chain seq x y z
N MET A 1 3.84 -50.61 35.63
CA MET A 1 3.64 -49.75 34.44
C MET A 1 3.84 -48.30 34.86
N SER A 2 5.02 -47.74 34.59
CA SER A 2 5.28 -46.30 34.82
C SER A 2 4.58 -45.52 33.71
N SER A 3 3.56 -44.75 34.08
CA SER A 3 2.91 -43.79 33.20
C SER A 3 3.90 -42.68 32.88
N ARG A 4 4.43 -42.65 31.66
CA ARG A 4 5.15 -41.48 31.13
C ARG A 4 4.15 -40.33 31.04
N GLU A 5 4.21 -39.40 31.98
CA GLU A 5 3.58 -38.10 31.82
C GLU A 5 4.31 -37.37 30.68
N TYR A 6 3.63 -37.23 29.53
CA TYR A 6 4.10 -36.33 28.49
C TYR A 6 3.77 -34.91 28.96
N PRO A 7 4.77 -34.01 29.09
CA PRO A 7 4.46 -32.62 29.43
C PRO A 7 3.52 -32.06 28.37
N LEU A 8 2.37 -31.57 28.81
CA LEU A 8 1.43 -30.89 27.93
C LEU A 8 2.17 -29.71 27.26
N PRO A 9 1.98 -29.49 25.94
CA PRO A 9 2.64 -28.39 25.26
C PRO A 9 2.25 -27.07 25.94
N THR A 10 3.23 -26.42 26.56
CA THR A 10 3.03 -25.14 27.23
C THR A 10 3.04 -24.05 26.16
N TYR A 11 1.85 -23.59 25.77
CA TYR A 11 1.73 -22.47 24.84
C TYR A 11 1.99 -21.17 25.61
N THR A 12 3.09 -20.48 25.30
CA THR A 12 3.33 -19.12 25.75
C THR A 12 2.52 -18.15 24.92
N LEU A 13 1.76 -17.28 25.59
CA LEU A 13 1.06 -16.18 24.93
C LEU A 13 2.07 -15.11 24.49
N ALA A 14 1.83 -14.49 23.34
CA ALA A 14 2.64 -13.39 22.83
C ALA A 14 2.62 -12.20 23.80
N THR A 15 3.78 -11.57 23.94
CA THR A 15 3.95 -10.31 24.66
C THR A 15 3.28 -9.16 23.91
N ARG A 16 3.06 -8.01 24.59
CA ARG A 16 2.54 -6.80 23.95
C ARG A 16 3.43 -6.33 22.80
N GLU A 17 4.74 -6.47 22.96
CA GLU A 17 5.76 -6.15 21.95
C GLU A 17 5.67 -7.04 20.71
N GLU A 18 5.36 -8.33 20.88
CA GLU A 18 5.15 -9.23 19.75
C GLU A 18 3.82 -8.96 19.02
N LEU A 19 2.77 -8.61 19.77
CA LEU A 19 1.44 -8.32 19.20
C LEU A 19 1.40 -6.99 18.43
N LEU A 20 1.95 -5.91 19.00
CA LEU A 20 1.80 -4.55 18.47
C LEU A 20 3.09 -3.95 17.90
N GLY A 21 4.23 -4.60 18.14
CA GLY A 21 5.52 -4.14 17.64
C GLY A 21 5.72 -4.49 16.18
N LEU A 22 6.55 -3.68 15.51
CA LEU A 22 7.05 -3.97 14.16
C LEU A 22 8.57 -4.17 14.22
N ASP A 23 9.06 -5.21 13.55
CA ASP A 23 10.49 -5.47 13.41
C ASP A 23 11.14 -4.38 12.55
N LEU A 24 12.27 -3.84 13.00
CA LEU A 24 12.96 -2.74 12.33
C LEU A 24 13.50 -3.12 10.93
N ARG A 25 13.82 -4.40 10.70
CA ARG A 25 14.25 -4.89 9.38
C ARG A 25 13.06 -4.95 8.42
N SER A 26 11.89 -5.34 8.90
CA SER A 26 10.64 -5.26 8.12
C SER A 26 10.31 -3.81 7.77
N LEU A 27 10.54 -2.85 8.67
CA LEU A 27 10.39 -1.43 8.37
C LEU A 27 11.40 -0.92 7.34
N ALA A 28 12.61 -1.45 7.31
CA ALA A 28 13.58 -1.14 6.25
C ALA A 28 13.11 -1.68 4.88
N LEU A 29 12.55 -2.89 4.83
CA LEU A 29 11.93 -3.42 3.61
C LEU A 29 10.72 -2.61 3.17
N PHE A 30 9.87 -2.19 4.13
CA PHE A 30 8.75 -1.30 3.87
C PHE A 30 9.19 0.03 3.26
N ARG A 31 10.27 0.64 3.76
CA ARG A 31 10.87 1.85 3.17
C ARG A 31 11.28 1.63 1.71
N VAL A 32 11.97 0.52 1.44
CA VAL A 32 12.41 0.16 0.08
C VAL A 32 11.21 -0.04 -0.83
N GLY A 33 10.20 -0.78 -0.38
CA GLY A 33 8.95 -1.01 -1.13
C GLY A 33 8.24 0.30 -1.48
N LEU A 34 8.01 1.17 -0.49
CA LEU A 34 7.40 2.48 -0.72
C LEU A 34 8.18 3.31 -1.75
N ALA A 35 9.50 3.39 -1.62
CA ALA A 35 10.33 4.15 -2.55
C ALA A 35 10.28 3.58 -3.97
N LEU A 36 10.28 2.25 -4.13
CA LEU A 36 10.15 1.60 -5.43
C LEU A 36 8.79 1.87 -6.07
N ILE A 37 7.70 1.79 -5.30
CA ILE A 37 6.35 2.10 -5.81
C ILE A 37 6.27 3.55 -6.29
N ILE A 38 6.81 4.51 -5.52
CA ILE A 38 6.87 5.92 -5.94
C ILE A 38 7.70 6.09 -7.23
N ILE A 39 8.82 5.39 -7.33
CA ILE A 39 9.67 5.45 -8.53
C ILE A 39 8.91 4.94 -9.76
N VAL A 40 8.23 3.79 -9.64
CA VAL A 40 7.42 3.22 -10.73
C VAL A 40 6.27 4.16 -11.08
N ASP A 41 5.55 4.68 -10.09
CA ASP A 41 4.48 5.68 -10.27
C ASP A 41 4.94 6.89 -11.08
N LEU A 42 6.07 7.48 -10.69
CA LEU A 42 6.64 8.63 -11.37
C LEU A 42 7.05 8.30 -12.81
N ILE A 43 7.65 7.13 -13.05
CA ILE A 43 8.07 6.72 -14.40
C ILE A 43 6.85 6.54 -15.31
N GLU A 44 5.81 5.83 -14.84
CA GLU A 44 4.58 5.61 -15.61
C GLU A 44 3.89 6.94 -15.93
N ARG A 45 3.67 7.78 -14.92
CA ARG A 45 3.01 9.08 -15.09
C ARG A 45 3.82 10.08 -15.92
N PHE A 46 5.15 9.95 -15.93
CA PHE A 46 6.02 10.80 -16.75
C PHE A 46 5.83 10.52 -18.25
N GLY A 47 5.49 9.28 -18.64
CA GLY A 47 5.17 8.93 -20.03
C GLY A 47 4.05 9.78 -20.62
N ASP A 48 3.04 10.11 -19.79
CA ASP A 48 1.87 10.90 -20.16
C ASP A 48 1.89 12.32 -19.55
N LEU A 49 3.08 12.83 -19.20
CA LEU A 49 3.24 14.11 -18.50
C LEU A 49 2.47 15.26 -19.16
N LYS A 50 2.63 15.39 -20.49
CA LYS A 50 1.97 16.44 -21.28
C LYS A 50 0.45 16.30 -21.20
N ALA A 51 -0.06 15.09 -21.41
CA ALA A 51 -1.48 14.82 -21.49
C ALA A 51 -2.18 15.05 -20.14
N HIS A 52 -1.56 14.67 -19.02
CA HIS A 52 -2.24 14.63 -17.73
C HIS A 52 -1.92 15.79 -16.77
N TYR A 53 -0.78 16.46 -16.93
CA TYR A 53 -0.29 17.42 -15.92
C TYR A 53 -0.06 18.84 -16.45
N THR A 54 -0.14 19.08 -17.77
CA THR A 54 0.10 20.39 -18.38
C THR A 54 -1.17 21.13 -18.80
N ASP A 55 -1.07 22.42 -19.10
CA ASP A 55 -2.18 23.23 -19.64
C ASP A 55 -2.53 22.88 -21.09
N PHE A 56 -1.69 22.11 -21.79
CA PHE A 56 -1.96 21.55 -23.12
C PHE A 56 -2.61 20.16 -23.06
N GLY A 57 -2.85 19.65 -21.85
CA GLY A 57 -3.37 18.31 -21.61
C GLY A 57 -4.89 18.24 -21.59
N VAL A 58 -5.41 17.08 -21.20
CA VAL A 58 -6.85 16.78 -21.12
C VAL A 58 -7.53 17.53 -19.98
N LEU A 59 -6.78 17.94 -18.95
CA LEU A 59 -7.29 18.71 -17.82
C LEU A 59 -6.41 19.95 -17.55
N PRO A 60 -6.56 21.03 -18.34
CA PRO A 60 -5.87 22.29 -18.11
C PRO A 60 -6.20 22.87 -16.73
N ARG A 61 -5.26 23.60 -16.11
CA ARG A 61 -5.45 24.10 -14.75
C ARG A 61 -6.62 25.06 -14.62
N ALA A 62 -6.88 25.90 -15.63
CA ALA A 62 -8.00 26.83 -15.62
C ALA A 62 -9.34 26.10 -15.44
N VAL A 63 -9.54 24.99 -16.17
CA VAL A 63 -10.74 24.16 -16.07
C VAL A 63 -10.84 23.49 -14.70
N LEU A 64 -9.73 22.96 -14.18
CA LEU A 64 -9.67 22.35 -12.86
C LEU A 64 -10.02 23.35 -11.75
N ILE A 65 -9.48 24.57 -11.81
CA ILE A 65 -9.74 25.65 -10.83
C ILE A 65 -11.19 26.12 -10.87
N GLU A 66 -11.74 26.31 -12.07
CA GLU A 66 -13.10 26.83 -12.23
C GLU A 66 -14.18 25.81 -11.88
N LYS A 67 -13.99 24.54 -12.27
CA LYS A 67 -15.07 23.55 -12.27
C LYS A 67 -14.98 22.47 -11.20
N PHE A 68 -13.78 22.19 -10.68
CA PHE A 68 -13.54 20.98 -9.90
C PHE A 68 -12.83 21.23 -8.56
N LEU A 69 -12.10 22.34 -8.42
CA LEU A 69 -11.41 22.66 -7.17
C LEU A 69 -12.38 23.26 -6.15
N ASN A 70 -12.65 22.49 -5.10
CA ASN A 70 -13.12 23.05 -3.84
C ASN A 70 -11.99 23.89 -3.22
N SER A 71 -12.32 24.97 -2.52
CA SER A 71 -11.39 26.00 -2.00
C SER A 71 -10.28 25.50 -1.05
N SER A 72 -10.26 24.21 -0.69
CA SER A 72 -9.34 23.61 0.29
C SER A 72 -8.27 22.69 -0.31
N VAL A 73 -8.15 22.58 -1.64
CA VAL A 73 -7.18 21.67 -2.28
C VAL A 73 -5.87 22.39 -2.60
N TRP A 74 -4.75 21.86 -2.09
CA TRP A 74 -3.41 22.38 -2.37
C TRP A 74 -2.66 21.48 -3.38
N SER A 75 -1.85 22.09 -4.25
CA SER A 75 -0.91 21.39 -5.12
C SER A 75 0.16 22.35 -5.65
N LEU A 76 1.43 22.00 -5.46
CA LEU A 76 2.58 22.63 -6.12
C LEU A 76 2.50 22.52 -7.65
N HIS A 77 1.98 21.40 -8.15
CA HIS A 77 1.77 21.17 -9.57
C HIS A 77 0.70 22.08 -10.19
N LEU A 78 -0.09 22.82 -9.39
CA LEU A 78 -1.01 23.85 -9.88
C LEU A 78 -0.35 25.21 -10.11
N PHE A 79 0.87 25.46 -9.63
CA PHE A 79 1.51 26.77 -9.80
C PHE A 79 1.79 27.13 -11.26
N SER A 80 2.13 26.15 -12.09
CA SER A 80 2.31 26.35 -13.53
C SER A 80 1.98 25.08 -14.31
N GLY A 81 1.26 25.21 -15.42
CA GLY A 81 0.94 24.09 -16.31
C GLY A 81 1.94 23.95 -17.45
N ASN A 82 3.08 24.64 -17.37
CA ASN A 82 4.17 24.49 -18.33
C ASN A 82 4.83 23.11 -18.20
N ILE A 83 5.14 22.46 -19.33
CA ILE A 83 5.73 21.12 -19.35
C ILE A 83 7.08 21.03 -18.63
N LEU A 84 7.93 22.06 -18.74
CA LEU A 84 9.22 22.10 -18.08
C LEU A 84 9.06 22.19 -16.56
N PHE A 85 8.13 23.04 -16.09
CA PHE A 85 7.83 23.16 -14.66
C PHE A 85 7.35 21.82 -14.07
N GLN A 86 6.43 21.14 -14.77
CA GLN A 86 5.96 19.82 -14.37
C GLN A 86 7.11 18.79 -14.36
N GLY A 87 7.93 18.78 -15.41
CA GLY A 87 9.09 17.88 -15.50
C GLY A 87 10.09 18.08 -14.36
N ILE A 88 10.36 19.33 -13.96
CA ILE A 88 11.24 19.63 -12.82
C ILE A 88 10.67 19.03 -11.52
N LEU A 89 9.37 19.21 -11.25
CA LEU A 89 8.75 18.63 -10.05
C LEU A 89 8.83 17.10 -10.04
N PHE A 90 8.64 16.45 -11.19
CA PHE A 90 8.82 15.00 -11.34
C PHE A 90 10.27 14.56 -11.04
N VAL A 91 11.27 15.27 -11.57
CA VAL A 91 12.69 14.98 -11.31
C VAL A 91 13.02 15.16 -9.83
N VAL A 92 12.52 16.22 -9.20
CA VAL A 92 12.71 16.45 -7.75
C VAL A 92 12.06 15.34 -6.93
N ALA A 93 10.84 14.92 -7.28
CA ALA A 93 10.15 13.80 -6.62
C ALA A 93 10.93 12.49 -6.79
N PHE A 94 11.45 12.23 -7.98
CA PHE A 94 12.26 11.05 -8.27
C PHE A 94 13.55 11.01 -7.46
N ILE A 95 14.26 12.14 -7.33
CA ILE A 95 15.46 12.25 -6.48
C ILE A 95 15.09 12.02 -5.00
N CYS A 96 13.96 12.55 -4.54
CA CYS A 96 13.49 12.32 -3.18
C CYS A 96 13.18 10.84 -2.92
N ALA A 97 12.56 10.16 -3.89
CA ALA A 97 12.27 8.73 -3.82
C ALA A 97 13.57 7.89 -3.82
N LEU A 98 14.58 8.26 -4.61
CA LEU A 98 15.90 7.60 -4.58
C LEU A 98 16.61 7.79 -3.23
N ALA A 99 16.56 8.99 -2.65
CA ALA A 99 17.11 9.24 -1.33
C ALA A 99 16.39 8.44 -0.24
N LEU A 100 15.06 8.31 -0.34
CA LEU A 100 14.26 7.45 0.53
C LEU A 100 14.60 5.96 0.33
N LEU A 101 14.81 5.51 -0.91
CA LEU A 101 15.16 4.13 -1.26
C LEU A 101 16.43 3.68 -0.52
N VAL A 102 17.50 4.48 -0.61
CA VAL A 102 18.78 4.19 0.06
C VAL A 102 18.76 4.52 1.55
N GLY A 103 17.72 5.22 2.03
CA GLY A 103 17.58 5.64 3.43
C GLY A 103 18.61 6.69 3.83
N TYR A 104 18.79 7.72 3.01
CA TYR A 104 19.59 8.91 3.32
C TYR A 104 18.67 10.01 3.84
N ARG A 105 18.97 10.60 5.01
CA ARG A 105 18.11 11.56 5.73
C ARG A 105 16.64 11.12 5.70
N THR A 106 16.41 9.87 6.07
CA THR A 106 15.20 9.11 5.76
C THR A 106 13.94 9.87 6.10
N ARG A 107 13.83 10.44 7.31
CA ARG A 107 12.64 11.18 7.73
C ARG A 107 12.34 12.41 6.87
N LEU A 108 13.38 13.16 6.48
CA LEU A 108 13.22 14.33 5.61
C LEU A 108 12.68 13.90 4.24
N PHE A 109 13.28 12.88 3.63
CA PHE A 109 12.87 12.42 2.30
C PHE A 109 11.55 11.64 2.30
N THR A 110 11.13 11.05 3.42
CA THR A 110 9.75 10.57 3.58
C THR A 110 8.76 11.73 3.53
N ILE A 111 9.01 12.82 4.29
CA ILE A 111 8.14 14.01 4.30
C ILE A 111 8.08 14.66 2.91
N LEU A 112 9.24 14.88 2.28
CA LEU A 112 9.31 15.49 0.95
C LEU A 112 8.60 14.62 -0.10
N SER A 113 8.83 13.31 -0.09
CA SER A 113 8.13 12.38 -0.99
C SER A 113 6.62 12.41 -0.76
N TRP A 114 6.16 12.45 0.50
CA TRP A 114 4.73 12.55 0.81
C TRP A 114 4.12 13.86 0.30
N VAL A 115 4.76 15.01 0.53
CA VAL A 115 4.29 16.33 0.06
C VAL A 115 4.22 16.37 -1.47
N LEU A 116 5.25 15.90 -2.16
CA LEU A 116 5.31 15.88 -3.62
C LEU A 116 4.27 14.93 -4.21
N LEU A 117 4.12 13.73 -3.66
CA LEU A 117 3.12 12.76 -4.09
C LEU A 117 1.69 13.29 -3.86
N ALA A 118 1.40 13.84 -2.68
CA ALA A 118 0.10 14.42 -2.38
C ALA A 118 -0.20 15.61 -3.30
N SER A 119 0.81 16.44 -3.60
CA SER A 119 0.68 17.49 -4.59
C SER A 119 0.39 16.96 -5.99
N LEU A 120 1.06 15.89 -6.43
CA LEU A 120 0.88 15.27 -7.73
C LEU A 120 -0.54 14.70 -7.87
N HIS A 121 -1.00 13.98 -6.86
CA HIS A 121 -2.35 13.41 -6.81
C HIS A 121 -3.44 14.50 -6.79
N SER A 122 -3.26 15.58 -6.04
CA SER A 122 -4.19 16.73 -6.05
C SER A 122 -4.27 17.43 -7.41
N ARG A 123 -3.25 17.32 -8.28
CA ARG A 123 -3.27 17.97 -9.61
C ARG A 123 -4.23 17.31 -10.58
N ASN A 124 -4.46 16.02 -10.47
CA ASN A 124 -5.38 15.31 -11.36
C ASN A 124 -5.99 14.10 -10.65
N GLN A 125 -7.10 14.33 -9.95
CA GLN A 125 -7.82 13.29 -9.21
C GLN A 125 -8.56 12.30 -10.13
N MET A 126 -8.81 12.65 -11.39
CA MET A 126 -9.60 11.84 -12.32
C MET A 126 -8.87 10.58 -12.80
N ILE A 127 -7.55 10.56 -12.65
CA ILE A 127 -6.69 9.43 -13.06
C ILE A 127 -6.16 8.65 -11.85
N LEU A 128 -6.75 8.85 -10.67
CA LEU A 128 -6.36 8.16 -9.45
C LEU A 128 -7.27 6.96 -9.18
N ASN A 129 -6.71 5.98 -8.48
CA ASN A 129 -7.42 4.83 -7.93
C ASN A 129 -7.17 4.72 -6.41
N ALA A 130 -7.72 3.68 -5.79
CA ALA A 130 -7.59 3.46 -4.35
C ALA A 130 -6.13 3.22 -3.90
N GLY A 131 -5.27 2.71 -4.78
CA GLY A 131 -3.85 2.46 -4.49
C GLY A 131 -3.06 3.75 -4.35
N ASP A 132 -3.41 4.77 -5.13
CA ASP A 132 -2.84 6.11 -4.98
C ASP A 132 -3.19 6.72 -3.62
N ALA A 133 -4.41 6.47 -3.13
CA ALA A 133 -4.84 6.92 -1.81
C ALA A 133 -4.09 6.17 -0.71
N GLU A 134 -3.96 4.85 -0.84
CA GLU A 134 -3.25 4.03 0.14
C GLU A 134 -1.76 4.39 0.20
N LEU A 135 -1.09 4.59 -0.93
CA LEU A 135 0.31 5.02 -0.97
C LEU A 135 0.53 6.34 -0.21
N ARG A 136 -0.39 7.31 -0.34
CA ARG A 136 -0.33 8.56 0.44
C ARG A 136 -0.49 8.31 1.94
N LEU A 137 -1.38 7.41 2.35
CA LEU A 137 -1.63 7.10 3.76
C LEU A 137 -0.47 6.31 4.37
N LEU A 138 0.07 5.34 3.66
CA LEU A 138 1.26 4.59 4.07
C LEU A 138 2.46 5.51 4.24
N LEU A 139 2.74 6.39 3.28
CA LEU A 139 3.82 7.38 3.40
C LEU A 139 3.60 8.36 4.54
N PHE A 140 2.36 8.78 4.80
CA PHE A 140 2.05 9.64 5.93
C PHE A 140 2.44 8.98 7.25
N TRP A 141 2.00 7.74 7.47
CA TRP A 141 2.35 6.99 8.68
C TRP A 141 3.85 6.69 8.76
N ALA A 142 4.50 6.48 7.61
CA ALA A 142 5.93 6.24 7.51
C ALA A 142 6.79 7.40 8.08
N ILE A 143 6.28 8.64 8.10
CA ILE A 143 6.97 9.80 8.70
C ILE A 143 7.26 9.60 10.20
N PHE A 144 6.41 8.81 10.87
CA PHE A 144 6.49 8.56 12.32
C PHE A 144 7.23 7.27 12.66
N LEU A 145 7.78 6.58 11.66
CA LEU A 145 8.48 5.30 11.83
C LEU A 145 9.99 5.46 11.72
N PRO A 146 10.78 4.67 12.45
CA PRO A 146 12.25 4.68 12.37
C PRO A 146 12.76 3.93 11.13
N LEU A 147 12.33 4.34 9.92
CA LEU A 147 12.66 3.67 8.66
C LEU A 147 14.16 3.69 8.29
N GLY A 148 14.91 4.61 8.90
CA GLY A 148 16.35 4.74 8.75
C GLY A 148 17.16 3.84 9.70
N ALA A 149 16.52 3.03 10.54
CA ALA A 149 17.21 2.23 11.57
C ALA A 149 18.06 1.08 11.01
N TYR A 150 17.63 0.45 9.92
CA TYR A 150 18.31 -0.69 9.29
C TYR A 150 18.40 -0.52 7.77
N TYR A 151 19.42 -1.17 7.17
CA TYR A 151 19.68 -1.21 5.73
C TYR A 151 19.56 0.17 5.07
N SER A 152 20.15 1.19 5.70
CA SER A 152 20.05 2.59 5.30
C SER A 152 21.42 3.26 5.33
N VAL A 153 21.61 4.30 4.52
CA VAL A 153 22.77 5.19 4.63
C VAL A 153 22.81 5.84 6.02
N ASP A 154 21.66 6.25 6.58
CA ASP A 154 21.59 6.82 7.93
C ASP A 154 22.16 5.88 9.01
N SER A 155 21.88 4.57 8.91
CA SER A 155 22.39 3.55 9.83
C SER A 155 23.88 3.29 9.63
N ALA A 156 24.36 3.33 8.38
CA ALA A 156 25.77 3.14 8.04
C ALA A 156 26.64 4.33 8.46
N LEU A 157 26.07 5.53 8.49
CA LEU A 157 26.74 6.75 8.98
C LEU A 157 26.59 6.94 10.49
N ASN A 158 25.72 6.18 11.15
CA ASN A 158 25.56 6.27 12.59
C ASN A 158 26.77 5.65 13.31
N SER A 159 27.56 6.49 13.99
CA SER A 159 28.75 6.06 14.72
C SER A 159 28.45 5.62 16.15
N GLU A 160 27.20 5.70 16.61
CA GLU A 160 26.83 5.22 17.93
C GLU A 160 26.89 3.70 18.02
N SER A 161 27.60 3.17 19.02
CA SER A 161 27.78 1.73 19.23
C SER A 161 26.57 1.05 19.89
N LYS A 162 25.41 1.73 19.98
CA LYS A 162 24.25 1.20 20.70
C LYS A 162 23.49 0.22 19.82
N LEU A 163 23.36 -1.01 20.30
CA LEU A 163 22.52 -2.01 19.65
C LEU A 163 21.06 -1.52 19.61
N LEU A 164 20.48 -1.49 18.42
CA LEU A 164 19.08 -1.15 18.23
C LEU A 164 18.19 -2.32 18.68
N PRO A 165 16.99 -2.05 19.23
CA PRO A 165 16.04 -3.09 19.56
C PRO A 165 15.56 -3.81 18.29
N LYS A 166 15.13 -5.08 18.39
CA LYS A 166 14.63 -5.82 17.23
C LYS A 166 13.30 -5.28 16.70
N SER A 167 12.42 -4.89 17.62
CA SER A 167 11.10 -4.35 17.33
C SER A 167 10.85 -3.05 18.08
N ILE A 168 9.90 -2.26 17.58
CA ILE A 168 9.45 -1.03 18.22
C ILE A 168 7.92 -1.00 18.28
N ILE A 169 7.38 -0.51 19.40
CA ILE A 169 5.99 -0.07 19.49
C ILE A 169 5.97 1.44 19.61
N SER A 170 5.17 2.09 18.78
CA SER A 170 4.88 3.52 18.87
C SER A 170 3.47 3.81 18.35
N GLY A 171 2.98 5.05 18.52
CA GLY A 171 1.74 5.47 17.88
C GLY A 171 1.75 5.25 16.36
N GLY A 172 2.91 5.44 15.70
CA GLY A 172 3.06 5.20 14.26
C GLY A 172 2.93 3.74 13.87
N THR A 173 3.48 2.79 14.66
CA THR A 173 3.36 1.36 14.34
C THR A 173 1.93 0.84 14.54
N ILE A 174 1.25 1.33 15.58
CA ILE A 174 -0.16 1.02 15.84
C ILE A 174 -1.03 1.60 14.73
N ALA A 175 -0.83 2.87 14.38
CA ALA A 175 -1.59 3.54 13.33
C ALA A 175 -1.41 2.87 11.96
N LEU A 176 -0.17 2.51 11.58
CA LEU A 176 0.09 1.77 10.35
C LEU A 176 -0.60 0.40 10.35
N THR A 177 -0.54 -0.33 11.46
CA THR A 177 -1.18 -1.65 11.56
C THR A 177 -2.69 -1.53 11.44
N LEU A 178 -3.30 -0.57 12.14
CA LEU A 178 -4.74 -0.31 12.08
C LEU A 178 -5.17 0.20 10.69
N GLN A 179 -4.37 1.04 10.04
CA GLN A 179 -4.61 1.48 8.67
C GLN A 179 -4.79 0.28 7.73
N ILE A 180 -3.86 -0.68 7.78
CA ILE A 180 -3.94 -1.91 6.98
C ILE A 180 -5.21 -2.69 7.33
N CYS A 181 -5.54 -2.85 8.61
CA CYS A 181 -6.79 -3.52 9.02
C CYS A 181 -8.03 -2.80 8.47
N PHE A 182 -8.06 -1.47 8.52
CA PHE A 182 -9.19 -0.67 8.05
C PHE A 182 -9.40 -0.77 6.54
N VAL A 183 -8.33 -0.79 5.75
CA VAL A 183 -8.42 -1.00 4.29
C VAL A 183 -9.22 -2.27 3.99
N TYR A 184 -8.85 -3.39 4.63
CA TYR A 184 -9.50 -4.67 4.37
C TYR A 184 -10.89 -4.78 5.00
N TRP A 185 -11.07 -4.37 6.26
CA TRP A 185 -12.36 -4.43 6.92
C TRP A 185 -13.41 -3.54 6.26
N PHE A 186 -13.07 -2.30 5.90
CA PHE A 186 -14.01 -1.43 5.22
C PHE A 186 -14.31 -1.91 3.79
N THR A 187 -13.32 -2.48 3.09
CA THR A 187 -13.59 -3.11 1.79
C THR A 187 -14.59 -4.26 1.92
N ALA A 188 -14.43 -5.14 2.91
CA ALA A 188 -15.38 -6.22 3.16
C ALA A 188 -16.76 -5.70 3.58
N MET A 189 -16.84 -4.70 4.46
CA MET A 189 -18.10 -4.12 4.93
C MET A 189 -18.87 -3.39 3.83
N LEU A 190 -18.18 -2.77 2.87
CA LEU A 190 -18.79 -2.08 1.72
C LEU A 190 -19.30 -3.04 0.64
N LYS A 191 -18.98 -4.34 0.71
CA LYS A 191 -19.50 -5.37 -0.18
C LYS A 191 -20.88 -5.85 0.28
N SER A 192 -21.87 -4.96 0.33
CA SER A 192 -23.21 -5.25 0.85
C SER A 192 -24.16 -5.94 -0.14
N ASP A 193 -23.80 -5.97 -1.42
CA ASP A 193 -24.66 -6.51 -2.48
C ASP A 193 -24.73 -8.06 -2.45
N PRO A 194 -25.90 -8.69 -2.70
CA PRO A 194 -26.06 -10.15 -2.72
C PRO A 194 -25.08 -10.90 -3.63
N ILE A 195 -24.55 -10.25 -4.67
CA ILE A 195 -23.54 -10.85 -5.56
C ILE A 195 -22.28 -11.32 -4.81
N TRP A 196 -21.98 -10.72 -3.65
CA TRP A 196 -20.83 -11.09 -2.82
C TRP A 196 -21.13 -12.22 -1.84
N TRP A 197 -22.31 -12.20 -1.20
CA TRP A 197 -22.62 -13.07 -0.05
C TRP A 197 -23.44 -14.29 -0.40
N GLU A 198 -24.30 -14.20 -1.40
CA GLU A 198 -25.26 -15.27 -1.74
C GLU A 198 -24.91 -15.89 -3.09
N GLU A 199 -24.77 -15.06 -4.13
CA GLU A 199 -24.60 -15.57 -5.50
C GLU A 199 -23.17 -15.97 -5.83
N GLY A 200 -22.18 -15.27 -5.25
CA GLY A 200 -20.78 -15.47 -5.56
C GLY A 200 -20.36 -14.99 -6.95
N SER A 201 -21.10 -14.04 -7.53
CA SER A 201 -20.98 -13.57 -8.91
C SER A 201 -20.13 -12.30 -9.06
N ALA A 202 -19.70 -11.66 -7.96
CA ALA A 202 -19.02 -10.35 -8.03
C ALA A 202 -17.68 -10.39 -8.80
N VAL A 203 -16.85 -11.42 -8.56
CA VAL A 203 -15.58 -11.60 -9.30
C VAL A 203 -15.85 -11.87 -10.78
N TYR A 204 -16.90 -12.61 -11.12
CA TYR A 204 -17.30 -12.81 -12.51
C TYR A 204 -17.65 -11.47 -13.18
N TYR A 205 -18.44 -10.62 -12.52
CA TYR A 205 -18.77 -9.29 -13.06
C TYR A 205 -17.53 -8.41 -13.20
N ALA A 206 -16.63 -8.39 -12.20
CA ALA A 206 -15.41 -7.60 -12.25
C ALA A 206 -14.51 -8.00 -13.45
N LEU A 207 -14.36 -9.31 -13.70
CA LEU A 207 -13.56 -9.81 -14.82
C LEU A 207 -14.20 -9.62 -16.21
N ASN A 208 -15.51 -9.31 -16.26
CA ASN A 208 -16.23 -8.95 -17.49
C ASN A 208 -16.24 -7.43 -17.76
N ILE A 209 -15.56 -6.62 -16.95
CA ILE A 209 -15.35 -5.22 -17.26
C ILE A 209 -14.16 -5.14 -18.22
N ASP A 210 -14.43 -5.08 -19.53
CA ASP A 210 -13.41 -5.12 -20.58
C ASP A 210 -12.27 -4.11 -20.39
N GLN A 211 -12.57 -2.95 -19.80
CA GLN A 211 -11.58 -1.91 -19.52
C GLN A 211 -10.57 -2.29 -18.41
N LEU A 212 -10.97 -3.17 -17.49
CA LEU A 212 -10.15 -3.61 -16.37
C LEU A 212 -9.64 -5.05 -16.55
N ALA A 213 -10.22 -5.83 -17.46
CA ALA A 213 -9.86 -7.22 -17.71
C ALA A 213 -8.42 -7.37 -18.25
N THR A 214 -7.65 -8.32 -17.71
CA THR A 214 -6.39 -8.78 -18.34
C THR A 214 -6.67 -9.84 -19.40
N PRO A 215 -5.72 -10.16 -20.30
CA PRO A 215 -5.87 -11.31 -21.21
C PRO A 215 -6.11 -12.66 -20.48
N LEU A 216 -5.62 -12.78 -19.24
CA LEU A 216 -5.82 -13.97 -18.42
C LEU A 216 -7.25 -14.05 -17.86
N SER A 217 -7.94 -12.92 -17.68
CA SER A 217 -9.33 -12.92 -17.21
C SER A 217 -10.23 -13.71 -18.16
N SER A 218 -10.06 -13.57 -19.48
CA SER A 218 -10.82 -14.31 -20.49
C SER A 218 -10.67 -15.83 -20.36
N PHE A 219 -9.50 -16.29 -19.95
CA PHE A 219 -9.27 -17.71 -19.63
C PHE A 219 -9.95 -18.09 -18.31
N MET A 220 -9.82 -17.28 -17.26
CA MET A 220 -10.47 -17.53 -15.96
C MET A 220 -12.00 -17.59 -16.07
N LEU A 221 -12.60 -16.79 -16.97
CA LEU A 221 -14.04 -16.76 -17.24
C LEU A 221 -14.61 -18.10 -17.72
N GLN A 222 -13.76 -19.00 -18.24
CA GLN A 222 -14.16 -20.36 -18.64
C GLN A 222 -14.37 -21.30 -17.45
N PHE A 223 -14.02 -20.89 -16.23
CA PHE A 223 -14.09 -21.72 -15.03
C PHE A 223 -15.01 -21.10 -13.95
N PRO A 224 -16.35 -21.17 -14.10
CA PRO A 224 -17.29 -20.54 -13.16
C PRO A 224 -17.08 -20.94 -11.69
N LYS A 225 -16.76 -22.21 -11.43
CA LYS A 225 -16.47 -22.69 -10.05
C LYS A 225 -15.26 -22.00 -9.42
N LEU A 226 -14.24 -21.69 -10.23
CA LEU A 226 -13.07 -20.94 -9.77
C LEU A 226 -13.44 -19.52 -9.39
N LEU A 227 -14.33 -18.87 -10.16
CA LEU A 227 -14.76 -17.49 -9.90
C LEU A 227 -15.61 -17.39 -8.63
N VAL A 228 -16.54 -18.33 -8.44
CA VAL A 228 -17.33 -18.42 -7.20
C VAL A 228 -16.42 -18.64 -6.00
N PHE A 229 -15.43 -19.53 -6.12
CA PHE A 229 -14.42 -19.72 -5.07
C PHE A 229 -13.63 -18.43 -4.81
N ALA A 230 -13.13 -17.77 -5.86
CA ALA A 230 -12.36 -16.55 -5.75
C ALA A 230 -13.17 -15.40 -5.12
N ASN A 231 -14.48 -15.32 -5.40
CA ASN A 231 -15.39 -14.37 -4.77
C ASN A 231 -15.40 -14.55 -3.25
N PHE A 232 -15.78 -15.75 -2.79
CA PHE A 232 -15.87 -16.01 -1.35
C PHE A 232 -14.50 -15.95 -0.68
N ALA A 233 -13.44 -16.42 -1.34
CA ALA A 233 -12.08 -16.31 -0.83
C ALA A 233 -11.69 -14.84 -0.62
N THR A 234 -11.94 -13.97 -1.61
CA THR A 234 -11.68 -12.53 -1.49
C THR A 234 -12.42 -11.94 -0.28
N LEU A 235 -13.72 -12.19 -0.19
CA LEU A 235 -14.57 -11.66 0.89
C LEU A 235 -14.09 -12.11 2.28
N TRP A 236 -13.86 -13.41 2.46
CA TRP A 236 -13.44 -13.96 3.75
C TRP A 236 -12.00 -13.60 4.11
N ILE A 237 -11.10 -13.48 3.13
CA ILE A 237 -9.73 -13.00 3.36
C ILE A 237 -9.77 -11.57 3.88
N GLU A 238 -10.46 -10.66 3.18
CA GLU A 238 -10.55 -9.25 3.59
C GLU A 238 -11.17 -9.10 4.99
N LEU A 239 -12.19 -9.91 5.31
CA LEU A 239 -12.85 -9.86 6.61
C LEU A 239 -12.01 -10.48 7.73
N LEU A 240 -11.44 -11.66 7.51
CA LEU A 240 -10.86 -12.49 8.58
C LEU A 240 -9.35 -12.37 8.70
N ALA A 241 -8.61 -12.20 7.60
CA ALA A 241 -7.15 -12.20 7.64
C ALA A 241 -6.56 -11.08 8.53
N PRO A 242 -7.12 -9.85 8.60
CA PRO A 242 -6.61 -8.84 9.53
C PRO A 242 -6.64 -9.27 11.00
N PHE A 243 -7.61 -10.10 11.42
CA PHE A 243 -7.66 -10.61 12.80
C PHE A 243 -6.50 -11.55 13.13
N LEU A 244 -5.96 -12.25 12.12
CA LEU A 244 -4.81 -13.16 12.31
C LEU A 244 -3.55 -12.41 12.78
N LEU A 245 -3.42 -11.12 12.49
CA LEU A 245 -2.30 -10.29 12.97
C LEU A 245 -2.24 -10.22 14.50
N PHE A 246 -3.39 -10.35 15.17
CA PHE A 246 -3.53 -10.17 16.61
C PHE A 246 -3.67 -11.50 17.38
N VAL A 247 -3.54 -12.64 16.71
CA VAL A 247 -3.60 -13.95 17.37
C VAL A 247 -2.40 -14.09 18.32
N PRO A 248 -2.62 -14.27 19.65
CA PRO A 248 -1.54 -14.26 20.63
C PRO A 248 -0.76 -15.59 20.68
N ILE A 249 -1.35 -16.68 20.16
CA ILE A 249 -0.71 -18.00 20.16
C ILE A 249 0.06 -18.16 18.85
N LYS A 250 1.37 -18.42 18.91
CA LYS A 250 2.24 -18.49 17.72
C LYS A 250 2.10 -17.24 16.83
N ASN A 251 2.04 -16.06 17.44
CA ASN A 251 1.76 -14.80 16.75
C ASN A 251 2.61 -14.58 15.49
N SER A 252 3.93 -14.81 15.55
CA SER A 252 4.82 -14.68 14.40
C SER A 252 4.42 -15.55 13.20
N PHE A 253 3.90 -16.76 13.44
CA PHE A 253 3.40 -17.63 12.39
C PHE A 253 2.15 -17.04 11.73
N PHE A 254 1.15 -16.62 12.52
CA PHE A 254 -0.08 -16.05 11.98
C PHE A 254 0.13 -14.72 11.28
N ARG A 255 1.05 -13.88 11.76
CA ARG A 255 1.45 -12.65 11.05
C ARG A 255 2.09 -12.95 9.70
N CYS A 256 3.02 -13.90 9.66
CA CYS A 256 3.65 -14.34 8.42
C CYS A 256 2.62 -14.94 7.44
N LEU A 257 1.73 -15.78 7.94
CA LEU A 257 0.61 -16.33 7.19
C LEU A 257 -0.28 -15.24 6.60
N THR A 258 -0.61 -14.21 7.39
CA THR A 258 -1.41 -13.06 6.94
C THR A 258 -0.74 -12.33 5.77
N VAL A 259 0.57 -12.08 5.87
CA VAL A 259 1.34 -11.46 4.78
C VAL A 259 1.26 -12.30 3.51
N PHE A 260 1.46 -13.62 3.60
CA PHE A 260 1.35 -14.49 2.43
C PHE A 260 -0.07 -14.55 1.85
N ILE A 261 -1.11 -14.52 2.69
CA ILE A 261 -2.50 -14.44 2.24
C ILE A 261 -2.76 -13.16 1.46
N PHE A 262 -2.31 -12.00 1.96
CA PHE A 262 -2.48 -10.73 1.25
C PHE A 262 -1.64 -10.64 -0.01
N ILE A 263 -0.41 -11.16 -0.02
CA ILE A 263 0.38 -11.29 -1.26
C ILE A 263 -0.37 -12.13 -2.29
N GLY A 264 -0.93 -13.27 -1.88
CA GLY A 264 -1.72 -14.13 -2.77
C GLY A 264 -2.95 -13.43 -3.33
N LEU A 265 -3.67 -12.67 -2.49
CA LEU A 265 -4.83 -11.87 -2.91
C LEU A 265 -4.43 -10.82 -3.96
N HIS A 266 -3.38 -10.05 -3.70
CA HIS A 266 -2.88 -9.01 -4.61
C HIS A 266 -2.32 -9.56 -5.92
N ILE A 267 -1.64 -10.72 -5.87
CA ILE A 267 -1.26 -11.45 -7.10
C ILE A 267 -2.52 -11.84 -7.89
N GLY A 268 -3.57 -12.31 -7.22
CA GLY A 268 -4.86 -12.60 -7.84
C GLY A 268 -5.46 -11.38 -8.55
N PHE A 269 -5.47 -10.22 -7.88
CA PHE A 269 -5.92 -8.97 -8.48
C PHE A 269 -5.08 -8.57 -9.69
N ARG A 270 -3.74 -8.63 -9.60
CA ARG A 270 -2.85 -8.27 -10.72
C ARG A 270 -3.03 -9.19 -11.92
N LEU A 271 -3.26 -10.48 -11.67
CA LEU A 271 -3.45 -11.47 -12.72
C LEU A 271 -4.82 -11.32 -13.41
N GLY A 272 -5.86 -10.96 -12.67
CA GLY A 272 -7.23 -10.82 -13.21
C GLY A 272 -7.55 -9.42 -13.75
N LEU A 273 -6.99 -8.37 -13.16
CA LEU A 273 -7.39 -6.98 -13.38
C LEU A 273 -6.21 -6.02 -13.60
N VAL A 274 -6.38 -5.07 -14.51
CA VAL A 274 -5.51 -3.94 -14.77
C VAL A 274 -5.94 -2.78 -13.86
N LEU A 275 -5.37 -2.72 -12.66
CA LEU A 275 -5.72 -1.71 -11.64
C LEU A 275 -4.59 -0.69 -11.41
N GLY A 276 -3.69 -0.51 -12.38
CA GLY A 276 -2.50 0.34 -12.23
C GLY A 276 -1.64 -0.12 -11.04
N LEU A 277 -1.29 0.83 -10.16
CA LEU A 277 -0.46 0.58 -8.97
C LEU A 277 -1.17 -0.14 -7.83
N PHE A 278 -2.50 -0.25 -7.86
CA PHE A 278 -3.29 -0.79 -6.75
C PHE A 278 -2.81 -2.14 -6.21
N PRO A 279 -2.43 -3.15 -7.03
CA PRO A 279 -2.00 -4.44 -6.51
C PRO A 279 -0.60 -4.42 -5.86
N TYR A 280 0.12 -3.30 -5.92
CA TYR A 280 1.47 -3.16 -5.38
C TYR A 280 1.50 -2.33 -4.10
N ALA A 281 0.46 -1.54 -3.83
CA ALA A 281 0.31 -0.70 -2.64
C ALA A 281 -0.29 -1.49 -1.47
#